data_AF-A0A495YU25-F1
#
_entry.id   AF-A0A495YU25-F1
#
_cell.length_a   1.000
_cell.length_b   1.000
_cell.length_c   1.000
_cell.angle_alpha   90.00
_cell.angle_beta   90.00
_cell.angle_gamma   90.00
#
_symmetry.space_group_name_H-M   'P 1'
#
loop_
_entity.id
_entity.type
_entity.pdbx_description
1 polymer ?
#
loop_
_entity_poly.entity_id
_entity_poly.type
_entity_poly.pdbx_seq_one_letter_code
_entity_poly.pdbx_strand_id
1 'polypeptide(L)'
;MREYPKWRDFLMEQLAEPKAAVDYLHITLEEFQLDKDITFFLKEVQTVIEAQGGVNEIAKRATMCPETLLEILSSEEAPPIDIFVNILSAFGCKLTIQTINDNGISRFGIPQILKKII
;
A
#
# COMPACT_ATOMS: atom_id res chain seq x y z
N MET A 1 -3.77 -30.23 -16.85
CA MET A 1 -2.90 -29.07 -16.61
C MET A 1 -3.67 -28.14 -15.69
N ARG A 2 -3.15 -27.73 -14.53
CA ARG A 2 -3.80 -26.66 -13.75
C ARG A 2 -3.51 -25.36 -14.48
N GLU A 3 -4.55 -24.67 -14.93
CA GLU A 3 -4.42 -23.29 -15.37
C GLU A 3 -4.17 -22.47 -14.11
N TYR A 4 -2.97 -21.90 -14.01
CA TYR A 4 -2.67 -20.94 -12.95
C TYR A 4 -3.35 -19.62 -13.32
N PRO A 5 -4.09 -18.99 -12.39
CA PRO A 5 -4.64 -17.66 -12.62
C PRO A 5 -3.49 -16.71 -12.99
N LYS A 6 -3.77 -15.74 -13.87
CA LYS A 6 -2.80 -14.69 -14.17
C LYS A 6 -2.44 -14.00 -12.86
N TRP A 7 -1.16 -13.61 -12.70
CA TRP A 7 -0.65 -12.97 -11.49
C TRP A 7 -1.58 -11.87 -10.96
N ARG A 8 -2.11 -11.03 -11.85
CA ARG A 8 -3.04 -9.95 -11.50
C ARG A 8 -4.34 -10.47 -10.89
N ASP A 9 -4.94 -11.51 -11.46
CA ASP A 9 -6.22 -12.05 -10.97
C ASP A 9 -6.04 -12.67 -9.57
N PHE A 10 -4.94 -13.40 -9.37
CA PHE A 10 -4.55 -13.91 -8.06
C PHE A 10 -4.34 -12.77 -7.04
N LEU A 11 -3.61 -11.73 -7.42
CA LEU A 11 -3.36 -10.58 -6.55
C LEU A 11 -4.66 -9.87 -6.17
N MET A 12 -5.59 -9.67 -7.12
CA MET A 12 -6.89 -9.08 -6.86
C MET A 12 -7.74 -9.91 -5.89
N GLU A 13 -7.71 -11.24 -6.01
CA GLU A 13 -8.41 -12.15 -5.10
C GLU A 13 -7.84 -12.06 -3.68
N GLN A 14 -6.52 -12.05 -3.55
CA GLN A 14 -5.85 -11.92 -2.25
C GLN A 14 -6.14 -10.56 -1.60
N LEU A 15 -6.04 -9.48 -2.36
CA LEU A 15 -6.24 -8.11 -1.88
C LEU A 15 -7.71 -7.75 -1.67
N ALA A 16 -8.67 -8.61 -2.01
CA ALA A 16 -10.07 -8.43 -1.63
C ALA A 16 -10.29 -8.60 -0.12
N GLU A 17 -9.42 -9.36 0.56
CA GLU A 17 -9.45 -9.51 2.01
C GLU A 17 -8.85 -8.25 2.68
N PRO A 18 -9.60 -7.53 3.54
CA PRO A 18 -9.15 -6.25 4.08
C PRO A 18 -7.83 -6.30 4.84
N LYS A 19 -7.55 -7.37 5.59
CA LYS A 19 -6.28 -7.49 6.32
C LYS A 19 -5.11 -7.67 5.34
N ALA A 20 -5.25 -8.51 4.31
CA ALA A 20 -4.25 -8.67 3.26
C ALA A 20 -3.98 -7.35 2.52
N ALA A 21 -5.01 -6.55 2.24
CA ALA A 21 -4.84 -5.21 1.65
C ALA A 21 -4.02 -4.27 2.56
N VAL A 22 -4.27 -4.28 3.87
CA VAL A 22 -3.50 -3.48 4.83
C VAL A 22 -2.05 -3.96 4.95
N ASP A 23 -1.83 -5.27 5.02
CA ASP A 23 -0.49 -5.86 5.06
C ASP A 23 0.29 -5.51 3.78
N TYR A 24 -0.39 -5.50 2.62
CA TYR A 24 0.19 -5.08 1.35
C TYR A 24 0.60 -3.61 1.35
N LEU A 25 -0.29 -2.70 1.78
CA LEU A 25 0.02 -1.27 1.91
C LEU A 25 1.20 -1.01 2.85
N HIS A 26 1.36 -1.82 3.90
CA HIS A 26 2.49 -1.73 4.81
C HIS A 26 3.81 -2.03 4.08
N ILE A 27 3.86 -3.16 3.35
CA ILE A 27 5.03 -3.57 2.57
C ILE A 27 5.36 -2.52 1.49
N THR A 28 4.34 -2.06 0.75
CA THR A 28 4.48 -1.01 -0.26
C THR A 28 5.10 0.27 0.33
N LEU A 29 4.71 0.66 1.55
CA LEU A 29 5.29 1.82 2.22
C LEU A 29 6.74 1.58 2.68
N GLU A 30 7.07 0.37 3.15
CA GLU A 30 8.45 -0.01 3.49
C GLU A 30 9.37 0.01 2.26
N GLU A 31 8.91 -0.51 1.12
CA GLU A 31 9.64 -0.49 -0.15
C GLU A 31 9.90 0.94 -0.63
N PHE A 32 8.86 1.78 -0.65
CA PHE A 32 8.99 3.21 -0.96
C PHE A 32 9.98 3.93 -0.05
N GLN A 33 10.06 3.55 1.23
CA GLN A 33 11.02 4.15 2.15
C GLN A 33 12.48 3.81 1.78
N LEU A 34 12.72 2.70 1.10
CA LEU A 34 14.04 2.23 0.67
C LEU A 34 14.44 2.83 -0.69
N ASP A 35 13.58 2.75 -1.69
CA ASP A 35 13.91 3.10 -3.08
C ASP A 35 13.48 4.52 -3.50
N LYS A 36 12.52 5.12 -2.78
CA LYS A 36 11.89 6.41 -3.11
C LYS A 36 11.17 6.44 -4.46
N ASP A 37 10.76 5.28 -4.98
CA ASP A 37 10.01 5.19 -6.25
C ASP A 37 8.53 5.52 -6.02
N ILE A 38 8.19 6.79 -6.24
CA ILE A 38 6.83 7.28 -6.03
C ILE A 38 5.83 6.73 -7.04
N THR A 39 6.25 6.54 -8.29
CA THR A 39 5.38 6.04 -9.36
C THR A 39 5.01 4.58 -9.10
N PHE A 40 5.98 3.77 -8.66
CA PHE A 40 5.72 2.41 -8.23
C PHE A 40 4.79 2.39 -7.00
N PHE A 41 5.10 3.19 -5.98
CA PHE A 41 4.28 3.31 -4.78
C PHE A 41 2.81 3.64 -5.08
N LEU A 42 2.54 4.66 -5.88
CA LEU A 42 1.17 5.07 -6.22
C LEU A 42 0.40 4.02 -7.02
N LYS A 43 1.09 3.28 -7.89
CA LYS A 43 0.51 2.16 -8.65
C LYS A 43 0.14 0.98 -7.74
N GLU A 44 0.95 0.70 -6.73
CA GLU A 44 0.66 -0.33 -5.74
C GLU A 44 -0.53 0.08 -4.84
N VAL A 45 -0.60 1.34 -4.42
CA VAL A 45 -1.78 1.90 -3.72
C VAL A 45 -3.04 1.81 -4.61
N GLN A 46 -2.92 2.14 -5.90
CA GLN A 46 -4.03 1.99 -6.85
C GLN A 46 -4.50 0.54 -6.95
N THR A 47 -3.58 -0.43 -6.97
CA THR A 47 -3.91 -1.86 -7.03
C THR A 47 -4.73 -2.29 -5.81
N VAL A 48 -4.38 -1.82 -4.62
CA VAL A 48 -5.17 -2.07 -3.40
C VAL A 48 -6.55 -1.42 -3.49
N ILE A 49 -6.63 -0.17 -3.98
CA ILE A 49 -7.90 0.55 -4.17
C ILE A 49 -8.83 -0.22 -5.12
N GLU A 50 -8.30 -0.70 -6.25
CA GLU A 50 -9.04 -1.50 -7.22
C GLU A 50 -9.60 -2.79 -6.59
N ALA A 51 -8.80 -3.49 -5.78
CA ALA A 51 -9.22 -4.73 -5.12
C ALA A 51 -10.25 -4.51 -3.99
N GLN A 52 -10.23 -3.34 -3.35
CA GLN A 52 -11.08 -3.01 -2.19
C GLN A 52 -12.41 -2.32 -2.56
N GLY A 53 -12.80 -2.36 -3.83
CA GLY A 53 -14.08 -1.83 -4.34
C GLY A 53 -13.92 -0.68 -5.35
N GLY A 54 -12.70 -0.32 -5.70
CA GLY A 54 -12.38 0.70 -6.68
C GLY A 54 -12.42 2.13 -6.16
N VAL A 55 -12.02 3.07 -7.03
CA VAL A 55 -11.83 4.49 -6.70
C VAL A 55 -13.08 5.12 -6.09
N ASN A 56 -14.26 4.86 -6.65
CA ASN A 56 -15.51 5.45 -6.18
C ASN A 56 -15.86 5.04 -4.74
N GLU A 57 -15.58 3.79 -4.38
CA GLU A 57 -15.90 3.27 -3.06
C GLU A 57 -14.90 3.76 -2.02
N ILE A 58 -13.60 3.75 -2.35
CA ILE A 58 -12.56 4.25 -1.47
C ILE A 58 -12.67 5.77 -1.27
N ALA A 59 -12.98 6.52 -2.33
CA ALA A 59 -13.17 7.96 -2.23
C ALA A 59 -14.29 8.34 -1.24
N LYS A 60 -15.40 7.59 -1.24
CA LYS A 60 -16.47 7.78 -0.24
C LYS A 60 -16.00 7.51 1.18
N ARG A 61 -15.27 6.41 1.40
CA ARG A 61 -14.73 6.06 2.73
C ARG A 61 -13.70 7.08 3.22
N ALA A 62 -12.88 7.62 2.32
CA ALA A 62 -11.90 8.65 2.61
C ALA A 62 -12.48 10.08 2.62
N THR A 63 -13.79 10.26 2.41
CA THR A 63 -14.46 11.58 2.35
C THR A 63 -13.76 12.52 1.34
N MET A 64 -13.46 12.01 0.15
CA MET A 64 -12.77 12.75 -0.92
C MET A 64 -13.50 12.62 -2.25
N CYS A 65 -13.21 13.53 -3.18
CA CYS A 65 -13.70 13.45 -4.56
C CYS A 65 -12.99 12.31 -5.30
N PRO A 66 -13.72 11.40 -5.99
CA PRO A 66 -13.13 10.33 -6.79
C PRO A 66 -12.13 10.82 -7.85
N GLU A 67 -12.40 11.98 -8.45
CA GLU A 67 -11.54 12.59 -9.47
C GLU A 67 -10.20 13.01 -8.87
N THR A 68 -10.23 13.62 -7.68
CA THR A 68 -9.01 14.00 -6.94
C THR A 68 -8.21 12.77 -6.53
N LEU A 69 -8.86 11.70 -6.10
CA LEU A 69 -8.18 10.44 -5.79
C LEU A 69 -7.48 9.88 -7.04
N LEU A 70 -8.17 9.85 -8.18
CA LEU A 70 -7.61 9.34 -9.42
C LEU A 70 -6.44 10.19 -9.94
N GLU A 71 -6.55 11.51 -9.85
CA GLU A 71 -5.48 12.45 -10.20
C GLU A 71 -4.22 12.19 -9.38
N ILE A 72 -4.38 11.99 -8.07
CA ILE A 72 -3.27 11.68 -7.16
C ILE A 72 -2.62 10.34 -7.49
N LEU A 73 -3.42 9.30 -7.76
CA LEU A 73 -2.90 7.97 -8.12
C LEU A 73 -2.19 7.97 -9.48
N SER A 74 -2.51 8.92 -10.36
CA SER A 74 -1.91 9.06 -11.69
C SER A 74 -0.72 10.03 -11.70
N SER A 75 -0.40 10.63 -10.56
CA SER A 75 0.69 11.61 -10.42
C SER A 75 2.07 10.94 -10.41
N GLU A 76 3.09 11.71 -10.78
CA GLU A 76 4.50 11.36 -10.59
C GLU A 76 5.08 12.01 -9.32
N GLU A 77 4.26 12.73 -8.57
CA GLU A 77 4.63 13.43 -7.34
C GLU A 77 3.96 12.81 -6.11
N ALA A 78 4.64 12.92 -4.97
CA ALA A 78 4.12 12.39 -3.72
C ALA A 78 2.86 13.16 -3.29
N PRO A 79 1.81 12.45 -2.82
CA PRO A 79 0.61 13.10 -2.33
C PRO A 79 0.95 13.99 -1.12
N PRO A 80 0.26 15.13 -0.97
CA PRO A 80 0.25 15.85 0.29
C PRO A 80 -0.08 14.91 1.45
N ILE A 81 0.62 15.09 2.58
CA ILE A 81 0.55 14.17 3.72
C ILE A 81 -0.87 14.00 4.26
N ASP A 82 -1.67 15.07 4.24
CA ASP A 82 -3.08 15.08 4.65
C ASP A 82 -3.94 14.21 3.72
N ILE A 83 -3.69 14.26 2.41
CA ILE A 83 -4.40 13.39 1.47
C ILE A 83 -3.99 11.93 1.68
N PHE A 84 -2.71 11.65 1.87
CA PHE A 84 -2.27 10.29 2.14
C PHE A 84 -2.87 9.73 3.43
N VAL A 85 -2.97 10.53 4.48
CA VAL A 85 -3.68 10.17 5.72
C VAL A 85 -5.15 9.88 5.46
N ASN A 86 -5.84 10.66 4.63
CA ASN A 86 -7.23 10.41 4.26
C ASN A 86 -7.39 9.09 3.50
N ILE A 87 -6.49 8.78 2.56
CA ILE A 87 -6.49 7.50 1.84
C ILE A 87 -6.34 6.34 2.84
N LEU A 88 -5.38 6.41 3.76
CA LEU A 88 -5.18 5.37 4.78
C LEU A 88 -6.40 5.20 5.70
N SER A 89 -7.10 6.28 6.03
CA SER A 89 -8.31 6.22 6.85
C SER A 89 -9.44 5.38 6.23
N ALA A 90 -9.53 5.33 4.89
CA ALA A 90 -10.50 4.48 4.19
C ALA A 90 -10.27 2.98 4.39
N PHE A 91 -9.06 2.60 4.78
CA PHE A 91 -8.68 1.22 5.11
C PHE A 91 -8.64 0.99 6.63
N GLY A 92 -9.08 1.95 7.45
CA GLY A 92 -8.99 1.87 8.91
C GLY A 92 -7.57 2.03 9.45
N CYS A 93 -6.65 2.55 8.63
CA CYS A 93 -5.24 2.73 8.96
C CYS A 93 -4.94 4.17 9.40
N LYS A 94 -3.79 4.35 10.07
CA LYS A 94 -3.24 5.65 10.42
C LYS A 94 -1.72 5.64 10.28
N LEU A 95 -1.13 6.80 10.03
CA LEU A 95 0.32 6.96 10.11
C LEU A 95 0.79 7.02 11.56
N THR A 96 1.92 6.39 11.83
CA THR A 96 2.58 6.39 13.13
C THR A 96 4.08 6.60 12.95
N ILE A 97 4.68 7.35 13.86
CA ILE A 97 6.14 7.53 13.90
C ILE A 97 6.73 6.39 14.71
N GLN A 98 7.72 5.71 14.14
CA GLN A 98 8.51 4.67 14.79
C GLN A 98 9.99 5.04 14.68
N THR A 99 10.81 4.55 15.62
CA THR A 99 12.26 4.78 15.53
C THR A 99 12.87 3.83 14.49
N ILE A 100 13.83 4.31 13.71
CA ILE A 100 14.53 3.49 12.70
C ILE A 100 15.39 2.40 13.38
N ASN A 101 15.69 2.57 14.68
CA ASN A 101 16.61 1.74 15.45
C ASN A 101 15.96 0.97 16.61
N ASP A 102 14.64 0.87 16.67
CA ASP A 102 14.04 -0.12 17.55
C ASP A 102 14.31 -1.50 16.95
N ASN A 103 15.34 -2.16 17.48
CA ASN A 103 15.44 -3.62 17.50
C ASN A 103 14.30 -4.24 18.36
N GLY A 104 13.08 -3.72 18.20
CA GLY A 104 11.85 -4.24 18.77
C GLY A 104 11.46 -5.49 18.00
N ILE A 105 12.09 -6.60 18.39
CA ILE A 105 11.60 -7.98 18.26
C ILE A 105 10.58 -8.14 17.14
N SER A 106 11.07 -8.45 15.95
CA SER A 106 10.30 -9.01 14.85
C SER A 106 9.31 -10.04 15.39
N ARG A 107 8.00 -9.74 15.32
CA ARG A 107 6.97 -10.75 15.50
C ARG A 107 6.93 -11.75 14.33
N PHE A 108 7.66 -11.46 13.26
CA PHE A 108 7.99 -12.40 12.19
C PHE A 108 9.49 -12.32 11.89
N GLY A 109 10.25 -13.25 12.46
CA GLY A 109 11.71 -13.26 12.50
C GLY A 109 12.39 -13.48 11.16
N ILE A 110 12.64 -12.40 10.43
CA ILE A 110 13.75 -12.37 9.47
C ILE A 110 14.69 -11.22 9.87
N PRO A 111 15.85 -11.54 10.48
CA PRO A 111 16.84 -10.54 10.81
C PRO A 111 17.41 -9.88 9.55
N GLN A 112 17.46 -8.54 9.54
CA GLN A 112 18.05 -7.68 8.49
C GLN A 112 19.56 -7.88 8.26
N ILE A 113 20.20 -8.85 8.94
CA ILE A 113 21.64 -9.12 8.87
C ILE A 113 22.04 -9.73 7.51
N LEU A 114 21.08 -10.21 6.71
CA LEU A 114 21.36 -10.76 5.37
C LEU A 114 21.52 -9.71 4.26
N LYS A 115 21.21 -8.42 4.49
CA LYS A 115 21.40 -7.36 3.47
C LYS A 115 22.86 -6.93 3.24
N LYS A 116 23.84 -7.52 3.95
CA LYS A 116 25.26 -7.14 3.85
C LYS A 116 26.17 -8.18 3.19
N ILE A 117 25.61 -9.26 2.64
CA ILE A 117 26.36 -10.30 1.93
C ILE A 117 25.66 -10.64 0.61
N ILE A 118 25.54 -9.67 -0.29
CA ILE A 118 25.53 -9.87 -1.76
C ILE A 118 26.25 -8.67 -2.37
#